data_AF-A0A0F4V7A5-F1
#
_entry.id   AF-A0A0F4V7A5-F1
#
_cell.length_a   1.000
_cell.length_b   1.000
_cell.length_c   1.000
_cell.angle_alpha   90.00
_cell.angle_beta   90.00
_cell.angle_gamma   90.00
#
_symmetry.space_group_name_H-M   'P 1'
#
loop_
_entity.id
_entity.type
_entity.pdbx_description
1 polymer ?
#
loop_
_entity_poly.entity_id
_entity_poly.type
_entity_poly.pdbx_seq_one_letter_code
_entity_poly.pdbx_strand_id
1 'polypeptide(L)'
;MSNKTTGNGTVNYFNKLRSDYLVERKSHLETILMTLYGLWSRLIRSKKYLSGIIMAEQVMINKYSSIVKNDFDAKVISKTDIKKYKAALKGANVKYKQRSDFLVIMVSIISLLGLTTFSDKAPFYMDKPIPFFAVVLFLLMVIMAAIERINMNSVVAENEELINIFDSAF
;
A
#
# COMPACT_ATOMS: atom_id res chain seq x y z
N MET A 1 21.04 22.91 -29.07
CA MET A 1 21.90 22.57 -27.90
C MET A 1 21.17 21.59 -27.01
N SER A 2 21.86 20.53 -26.60
CA SER A 2 21.34 19.29 -26.01
C SER A 2 20.79 19.50 -24.59
N ASN A 3 19.50 19.23 -24.36
CA ASN A 3 18.89 19.25 -23.03
C ASN A 3 19.07 17.87 -22.37
N LYS A 4 20.28 17.63 -21.83
CA LYS A 4 20.71 16.35 -21.23
C LYS A 4 20.62 16.33 -19.69
N THR A 5 19.73 17.14 -19.09
CA THR A 5 19.53 17.23 -17.64
C THR A 5 18.14 16.77 -17.15
N THR A 6 17.25 16.36 -18.06
CA THR A 6 15.82 16.12 -17.75
C THR A 6 15.50 14.82 -17.01
N GLY A 7 16.39 13.82 -17.01
CA GLY A 7 16.13 12.53 -16.35
C GLY A 7 16.18 12.61 -14.82
N ASN A 8 17.19 13.27 -14.26
CA ASN A 8 17.44 13.28 -12.83
C ASN A 8 16.55 14.30 -12.10
N GLY A 9 16.26 15.44 -12.74
CA GLY A 9 15.39 16.49 -12.17
C GLY A 9 13.95 16.02 -11.97
N THR A 10 13.37 15.34 -12.97
CA THR A 10 11.99 14.83 -12.93
C THR A 10 11.83 13.71 -11.90
N VAL A 11 12.80 12.80 -11.79
CA VAL A 11 12.79 11.74 -10.77
C VAL A 11 12.89 12.35 -9.36
N ASN A 12 13.77 13.31 -9.16
CA ASN A 12 13.91 14.02 -7.88
C ASN A 12 12.64 14.78 -7.50
N TYR A 13 11.95 15.38 -8.48
CA TYR A 13 10.65 16.02 -8.27
C TYR A 13 9.62 15.03 -7.74
N PHE A 14 9.39 13.91 -8.43
CA PHE A 14 8.36 12.95 -8.00
C PHE A 14 8.70 12.27 -6.67
N ASN A 15 9.99 12.02 -6.41
CA ASN A 15 10.45 11.52 -5.12
C ASN A 15 10.17 12.51 -3.99
N LYS A 16 10.42 13.81 -4.22
CA LYS A 16 10.12 14.86 -3.26
C LYS A 16 8.62 15.00 -3.03
N LEU A 17 7.83 15.09 -4.10
CA LEU A 17 6.37 15.18 -4.02
C LEU A 17 5.79 14.01 -3.22
N ARG A 18 6.25 12.78 -3.50
CA ARG A 18 5.85 11.58 -2.76
C ARG A 18 6.27 11.65 -1.29
N SER A 19 7.51 12.02 -1.01
CA SER A 19 8.03 12.13 0.36
C SER A 19 7.20 13.11 1.18
N ASP A 20 6.99 14.32 0.65
CA ASP A 20 6.21 15.37 1.29
C ASP A 20 4.77 14.89 1.53
N TYR A 21 4.15 14.26 0.53
CA TYR A 21 2.81 13.67 0.65
C TYR A 21 2.72 12.62 1.76
N LEU A 22 3.67 11.68 1.83
CA LEU A 22 3.63 10.61 2.82
C LEU A 22 3.82 11.11 4.25
N VAL A 23 4.67 12.14 4.45
CA VAL A 23 4.86 12.77 5.76
C VAL A 23 3.56 13.41 6.23
N GLU A 24 2.90 14.20 5.38
CA GLU A 24 1.67 14.89 5.74
C GLU A 24 0.49 13.92 5.90
N ARG A 25 0.39 12.92 5.03
CA ARG A 25 -0.57 11.82 5.15
C ARG A 25 -0.43 11.09 6.48
N LYS A 26 0.79 10.74 6.89
CA LYS A 26 1.03 10.06 8.17
C LYS A 26 0.54 10.91 9.35
N SER A 27 0.86 12.19 9.36
CA SER A 27 0.40 13.14 10.38
C SER A 27 -1.14 13.21 10.46
N HIS A 28 -1.81 13.28 9.30
CA HIS A 28 -3.27 13.27 9.23
C HIS A 28 -3.88 11.96 9.71
N LEU A 29 -3.31 10.82 9.32
CA LEU A 29 -3.78 9.51 9.76
C LEU A 29 -3.58 9.31 11.26
N GLU A 30 -2.47 9.74 11.85
CA GLU A 30 -2.26 9.68 13.30
C GLU A 30 -3.33 10.49 14.05
N THR A 31 -3.61 11.69 13.57
CA THR A 31 -4.61 12.59 14.17
C THR A 31 -6.04 12.03 14.11
N ILE A 32 -6.38 11.26 13.07
CA ILE A 32 -7.75 10.77 12.84
C ILE A 32 -7.95 9.33 13.30
N LEU A 33 -7.00 8.43 13.04
CA LEU A 33 -7.13 6.99 13.28
C LEU A 33 -6.56 6.53 14.63
N MET A 34 -5.49 7.16 15.13
CA MET A 34 -4.81 6.73 16.35
C MET A 34 -5.36 7.37 17.63
N THR A 35 -6.41 8.18 17.52
CA THR A 35 -7.10 8.75 18.69
C THR A 35 -8.10 7.76 19.28
N LEU A 36 -8.27 7.79 20.61
CA LEU A 36 -9.27 7.00 21.31
C LEU A 36 -10.68 7.28 20.75
N TYR A 37 -10.96 8.54 20.41
CA TYR A 37 -12.18 8.96 19.72
C TYR A 37 -12.36 8.27 18.36
N GLY A 38 -11.30 8.17 17.55
CA GLY A 38 -11.32 7.45 16.28
C GLY A 38 -11.51 5.94 16.44
N LEU A 39 -10.99 5.33 17.50
CA LEU A 39 -11.23 3.93 17.84
C LEU A 39 -12.72 3.68 18.15
N TRP A 40 -13.31 4.45 19.08
CA TRP A 40 -14.72 4.32 19.46
C TRP A 40 -15.66 4.62 18.29
N SER A 41 -15.35 5.63 17.49
CA SER A 41 -16.16 6.01 16.33
C SER A 41 -16.15 4.97 15.21
N ARG A 42 -15.03 4.24 15.03
CA ARG A 42 -14.94 3.08 14.13
C ARG A 42 -15.80 1.92 14.59
N LEU A 43 -15.75 1.59 15.89
CA LEU A 43 -16.53 0.49 16.47
C LEU A 43 -18.04 0.71 16.31
N ILE A 44 -18.49 1.96 16.45
CA ILE A 44 -19.91 2.33 16.34
C ILE A 44 -20.31 2.68 14.88
N ARG A 45 -19.38 2.55 13.91
CA ARG A 45 -19.60 2.90 12.48
C ARG A 45 -20.22 4.29 12.28
N SER A 46 -19.73 5.28 13.02
CA SER A 46 -20.28 6.64 13.00
C SER A 46 -20.16 7.27 11.61
N LYS A 47 -21.30 7.67 11.01
CA LYS A 47 -21.33 8.41 9.73
C LYS A 47 -20.51 9.70 9.78
N LYS A 48 -20.49 10.37 10.94
CA LYS A 48 -19.76 11.63 11.17
C LYS A 48 -18.24 11.41 11.10
N TYR A 49 -17.77 10.30 11.64
CA TYR A 49 -16.35 9.92 11.58
C TYR A 49 -15.92 9.59 10.15
N LEU A 50 -16.73 8.82 9.42
CA LEU A 50 -16.47 8.52 8.01
C LEU A 50 -16.42 9.80 7.16
N SER A 51 -17.37 10.71 7.36
CA SER A 51 -17.37 12.02 6.69
C SER A 51 -16.13 12.84 7.01
N GLY A 52 -15.63 12.79 8.25
CA GLY A 52 -14.40 13.48 8.64
C GLY A 52 -13.16 12.94 7.93
N ILE A 53 -13.04 11.61 7.79
CA ILE A 53 -11.97 10.99 7.00
C ILE A 53 -12.05 11.44 5.54
N ILE A 54 -13.24 11.36 4.94
CA ILE A 54 -13.43 11.73 3.52
C ILE A 54 -13.05 13.20 3.30
N MET A 55 -13.42 14.09 4.21
CA MET A 55 -13.09 15.51 4.09
C MET A 55 -11.59 15.76 4.24
N ALA A 56 -10.90 15.06 5.15
CA ALA A 56 -9.45 15.15 5.29
C ALA A 56 -8.72 14.65 4.04
N GLU A 57 -9.13 13.50 3.49
CA GLU A 57 -8.62 12.97 2.21
C GLU A 57 -8.85 13.95 1.06
N GLN A 58 -10.05 14.56 0.99
CA GLN A 58 -10.37 15.55 -0.03
C GLN A 58 -9.47 16.80 0.07
N VAL A 59 -9.20 17.29 1.27
CA VAL A 59 -8.27 18.41 1.50
C VAL A 59 -6.87 18.05 1.04
N MET A 60 -6.38 16.84 1.36
CA MET A 60 -5.08 16.34 0.91
C MET A 60 -5.00 16.26 -0.61
N ILE A 61 -5.98 15.64 -1.26
CA ILE A 61 -6.03 15.51 -2.71
C ILE A 61 -6.03 16.90 -3.36
N ASN A 62 -6.87 17.83 -2.88
CA ASN A 62 -6.96 19.19 -3.43
C ASN A 62 -5.66 19.98 -3.27
N LYS A 63 -4.97 19.84 -2.13
CA LYS A 63 -3.71 20.52 -1.86
C LYS A 63 -2.64 20.06 -2.85
N TYR A 64 -2.43 18.75 -2.95
CA TYR A 64 -1.37 18.20 -3.80
C TYR A 64 -1.72 18.26 -5.29
N SER A 65 -3.00 18.18 -5.67
CA SER A 65 -3.40 18.39 -7.07
C SER A 65 -3.14 19.84 -7.50
N SER A 66 -3.37 20.81 -6.61
CA SER A 66 -3.06 22.22 -6.85
C SER A 66 -1.56 22.47 -7.00
N ILE A 67 -0.72 21.83 -6.18
CA ILE A 67 0.74 21.89 -6.30
C ILE A 67 1.18 21.35 -7.67
N VAL A 68 0.72 20.15 -8.04
CA VAL A 68 1.02 19.53 -9.33
C VAL A 68 0.58 20.40 -10.50
N LYS A 69 -0.61 21.01 -10.41
CA LYS A 69 -1.13 21.90 -11.44
C LYS A 69 -0.28 23.17 -11.59
N ASN A 70 0.07 23.81 -10.48
CA ASN A 70 0.93 24.99 -10.47
C ASN A 70 2.32 24.69 -11.06
N ASP A 71 2.90 23.55 -10.71
CA ASP A 71 4.21 23.11 -11.22
C ASP A 71 4.15 22.74 -12.71
N PHE A 72 3.00 22.25 -13.19
CA PHE A 72 2.75 22.05 -14.62
C PHE A 72 2.63 23.38 -15.36
N ASP A 73 1.84 24.33 -14.84
CA ASP A 73 1.66 25.66 -15.44
C ASP A 73 2.99 26.45 -15.47
N ALA A 74 3.82 26.27 -14.44
CA ALA A 74 5.19 26.81 -14.36
C ALA A 74 6.21 26.05 -15.25
N LYS A 75 5.78 25.02 -15.98
CA LYS A 75 6.62 24.18 -16.86
C LYS A 75 7.77 23.47 -16.13
N VAL A 76 7.65 23.25 -14.82
CA VAL A 76 8.59 22.44 -14.02
C VAL A 76 8.47 20.96 -14.41
N ILE A 77 7.24 20.53 -14.71
CA ILE A 77 6.91 19.16 -15.15
C ILE A 77 6.10 19.18 -16.44
N SER A 78 6.27 18.16 -17.28
CA SER A 78 5.47 18.01 -18.50
C SER A 78 4.34 17.01 -18.34
N LYS A 79 3.30 17.14 -19.17
CA LYS A 79 2.19 16.16 -19.25
C LYS A 79 2.70 14.74 -19.55
N THR A 80 3.78 14.64 -20.32
CA THR A 80 4.41 13.36 -20.66
C THR A 80 5.05 12.71 -19.43
N ASP A 81 5.69 13.51 -18.57
CA ASP A 81 6.32 13.02 -17.34
C ASP A 81 5.29 12.51 -16.34
N ILE A 82 4.19 13.25 -16.17
CA ILE A 82 3.07 12.85 -15.31
C ILE A 82 2.45 11.53 -15.81
N LYS A 83 2.21 11.41 -17.13
CA LYS A 83 1.70 10.16 -17.72
C LYS A 83 2.64 8.97 -17.52
N LYS A 84 3.95 9.18 -17.72
CA LYS A 84 4.97 8.14 -17.50
C LYS A 84 5.00 7.70 -16.03
N TYR A 85 4.98 8.66 -15.10
CA TYR A 85 4.98 8.37 -13.67
C TYR A 85 3.70 7.64 -13.25
N LYS A 86 2.52 8.08 -13.70
CA LYS A 86 1.24 7.38 -13.48
C LYS A 86 1.27 5.95 -14.00
N ALA A 87 1.81 5.72 -15.21
CA ALA A 87 1.95 4.38 -15.77
C ALA A 87 2.91 3.51 -14.93
N ALA A 88 4.00 4.09 -14.42
CA ALA A 88 4.94 3.40 -13.53
C ALA A 88 4.27 3.00 -12.20
N LEU A 89 3.47 3.87 -11.59
CA LEU A 89 2.70 3.58 -10.38
C LEU A 89 1.71 2.42 -10.61
N LYS A 90 0.93 2.47 -11.69
CA LYS A 90 0.02 1.37 -12.07
C LYS A 90 0.76 0.05 -12.31
N GLY A 91 1.89 0.12 -13.03
CA GLY A 91 2.75 -1.04 -13.27
C GLY A 91 3.33 -1.62 -11.98
N ALA A 92 3.70 -0.78 -11.02
CA ALA A 92 4.14 -1.22 -9.70
C ALA A 92 2.99 -1.90 -8.93
N ASN A 93 1.78 -1.34 -8.96
CA ASN A 93 0.60 -1.93 -8.31
C ASN A 93 0.30 -3.34 -8.81
N VAL A 94 0.39 -3.58 -10.12
CA VAL A 94 0.22 -4.93 -10.69
C VAL A 94 1.23 -5.91 -10.11
N LYS A 95 2.51 -5.52 -10.00
CA LYS A 95 3.58 -6.37 -9.45
C LYS A 95 3.38 -6.65 -7.96
N TYR A 96 3.02 -5.64 -7.17
CA TYR A 96 2.72 -5.81 -5.74
C TYR A 96 1.51 -6.70 -5.52
N LYS A 97 0.46 -6.56 -6.34
CA LYS A 97 -0.72 -7.43 -6.30
C LYS A 97 -0.37 -8.87 -6.63
N GLN A 98 0.38 -9.11 -7.72
CA GLN A 98 0.87 -10.45 -8.07
C GLN A 98 1.67 -11.10 -6.94
N ARG A 99 2.55 -10.35 -6.27
CA ARG A 99 3.31 -10.86 -5.12
C ARG A 99 2.43 -11.15 -3.90
N SER A 100 1.46 -10.29 -3.60
CA SER A 100 0.46 -10.54 -2.55
C SER A 100 -0.35 -11.82 -2.85
N ASP A 101 -0.81 -12.00 -4.09
CA ASP A 101 -1.59 -13.17 -4.50
C ASP A 101 -0.74 -14.45 -4.41
N PHE A 102 0.53 -14.39 -4.82
CA PHE A 102 1.48 -15.49 -4.66
C PHE A 102 1.64 -15.91 -3.19
N LEU A 103 1.81 -14.94 -2.27
CA LEU A 103 1.93 -15.24 -0.83
C LEU A 103 0.67 -15.93 -0.29
N VAL A 104 -0.52 -15.50 -0.71
CA VAL A 104 -1.79 -16.14 -0.30
C VAL A 104 -1.87 -17.57 -0.81
N ILE A 105 -1.50 -17.81 -2.07
CA ILE A 105 -1.48 -19.16 -2.66
C ILE A 105 -0.50 -20.05 -1.88
N MET A 106 0.71 -19.59 -1.61
CA MET A 106 1.71 -20.35 -0.86
C MET A 106 1.24 -20.68 0.56
N VAL A 107 0.71 -19.71 1.31
CA VAL A 107 0.17 -19.95 2.65
C VAL A 107 -1.01 -20.93 2.60
N SER A 108 -1.86 -20.84 1.57
CA SER A 108 -2.99 -21.77 1.39
C SER A 108 -2.53 -23.20 1.09
N ILE A 109 -1.52 -23.38 0.22
CA ILE A 109 -0.92 -24.69 -0.07
C ILE A 109 -0.30 -25.29 1.19
N ILE A 110 0.49 -24.51 1.95
CA ILE A 110 1.10 -25.02 3.19
C ILE A 110 0.03 -25.36 4.22
N SER A 111 -1.02 -24.55 4.33
CA SER A 111 -2.15 -24.82 5.25
C SER A 111 -2.90 -26.09 4.84
N LEU A 112 -3.15 -26.31 3.55
CA LEU A 112 -3.75 -27.54 3.02
C LEU A 112 -2.86 -28.76 3.30
N LEU A 113 -1.56 -28.67 3.04
CA LEU A 113 -0.60 -29.75 3.35
C LEU A 113 -0.59 -30.06 4.85
N GLY A 114 -0.57 -29.03 5.71
CA GLY A 114 -0.69 -29.18 7.16
C GLY A 114 -1.98 -29.90 7.56
N LEU A 115 -3.14 -29.44 7.08
CA LEU A 115 -4.45 -30.05 7.34
C LEU A 115 -4.54 -31.50 6.85
N THR A 116 -3.98 -31.81 5.66
CA THR A 116 -3.94 -33.19 5.17
C THR A 116 -3.07 -34.07 6.03
N THR A 117 -1.98 -33.56 6.61
CA THR A 117 -1.09 -34.34 7.50
C THR A 117 -1.75 -34.70 8.83
N PHE A 118 -2.78 -33.95 9.26
CA PHE A 118 -3.57 -34.22 10.48
C PHE A 118 -4.81 -35.09 10.24
N SER A 119 -5.06 -35.53 9.01
CA SER A 119 -6.19 -36.42 8.68
C SER A 119 -5.79 -37.88 8.90
N ASP A 120 -6.58 -38.63 9.68
CA ASP A 120 -6.40 -40.07 9.97
C ASP A 120 -6.34 -41.00 8.72
N LYS A 121 -6.46 -40.45 7.51
CA LYS A 121 -6.36 -41.21 6.24
C LYS A 121 -5.19 -40.77 5.35
N ALA A 122 -4.33 -39.88 5.82
CA ALA A 122 -3.18 -39.45 5.04
C ALA A 122 -2.06 -40.50 5.07
N PRO A 123 -1.42 -40.82 3.92
CA PRO A 123 -0.35 -41.82 3.86
C PRO A 123 0.95 -41.37 4.56
N PHE A 124 0.98 -40.15 5.09
CA PHE A 124 2.08 -39.57 5.86
C PHE A 124 1.72 -39.53 7.35
N TYR A 125 1.44 -40.70 7.94
CA TYR A 125 1.39 -40.82 9.39
C TYR A 125 2.77 -40.48 9.94
N MET A 126 2.91 -39.30 10.56
CA MET A 126 4.10 -39.04 11.38
C MET A 126 3.91 -39.80 12.70
N ASP A 127 4.66 -40.90 12.87
CA ASP A 127 4.69 -41.73 14.09
C ASP A 127 5.06 -40.95 15.38
N LYS A 128 5.45 -39.67 15.26
CA LYS A 128 5.79 -38.78 16.35
C LYS A 128 5.00 -37.48 16.26
N PRO A 129 4.55 -36.93 17.41
CA PRO A 129 3.90 -35.62 17.42
C PRO A 129 4.82 -34.58 16.79
N ILE A 130 4.25 -33.69 15.99
CA ILE A 130 4.99 -32.59 15.36
C ILE A 130 5.71 -31.82 16.46
N PRO A 131 7.05 -31.69 16.40
CA PRO A 131 7.80 -31.07 17.47
C PRO A 131 7.38 -29.60 17.60
N PHE A 132 7.25 -29.12 18.84
CA PHE A 132 6.77 -27.78 19.15
C PHE A 132 7.51 -26.67 18.36
N PHE A 133 8.81 -26.83 18.13
CA PHE A 133 9.60 -25.88 17.34
C PHE A 133 9.10 -25.72 15.89
N ALA A 134 8.59 -26.80 15.27
CA ALA A 134 8.07 -26.77 13.90
C ALA A 134 6.73 -26.00 13.84
N VAL A 135 5.89 -26.12 14.86
CA VAL A 135 4.65 -25.34 15.01
C VAL A 135 4.95 -23.85 15.16
N VAL A 136 5.94 -23.51 16.00
CA VAL A 136 6.38 -22.12 16.19
C VAL A 136 6.96 -21.54 14.91
N LEU A 137 7.82 -22.27 14.19
CA LEU A 137 8.37 -21.82 12.91
C LEU A 137 7.29 -21.60 11.85
N PHE A 138 6.30 -22.48 11.77
CA PHE A 138 5.16 -22.31 10.87
C PHE A 138 4.35 -21.05 11.23
N LEU A 139 4.07 -20.82 12.51
CA LEU A 139 3.35 -19.65 12.97
C LEU A 139 4.12 -18.35 12.66
N LEU A 140 5.44 -18.34 12.86
CA LEU A 140 6.30 -17.21 12.47
C LEU A 140 6.26 -16.96 10.95
N MET A 141 6.31 -18.01 10.13
CA MET A 141 6.22 -17.89 8.67
C MET A 141 4.88 -17.26 8.24
N VAL A 142 3.77 -17.68 8.84
CA VAL A 142 2.44 -17.13 8.55
C VAL A 142 2.36 -15.66 8.96
N ILE A 143 2.88 -15.30 10.15
CA ILE A 143 2.94 -13.90 10.60
C ILE A 143 3.78 -13.05 9.64
N MET A 144 4.95 -13.53 9.24
CA MET A 144 5.82 -12.82 8.29
C MET A 144 5.14 -12.60 6.94
N ALA A 145 4.47 -13.62 6.39
CA ALA A 145 3.71 -13.50 5.16
C ALA A 145 2.53 -12.52 5.30
N ALA A 146 1.86 -12.49 6.45
CA ALA A 146 0.78 -11.55 6.72
C ALA A 146 1.30 -10.09 6.81
N ILE A 147 2.42 -9.86 7.49
CA ILE A 147 3.07 -8.54 7.58
C ILE A 147 3.49 -8.08 6.18
N GLU A 148 4.15 -8.94 5.41
CA GLU A 148 4.58 -8.63 4.04
C GLU A 148 3.38 -8.25 3.15
N ARG A 149 2.27 -8.98 3.27
CA ARG A 149 1.03 -8.66 2.54
C ARG A 149 0.42 -7.32 2.96
N ILE A 150 0.38 -7.02 4.26
CA ILE A 150 -0.11 -5.72 4.76
C ILE A 150 0.75 -4.58 4.18
N ASN A 151 2.07 -4.73 4.19
CA ASN A 151 2.99 -3.73 3.64
C ASN A 151 2.75 -3.52 2.14
N MET A 152 2.57 -4.59 1.35
CA MET A 152 2.26 -4.46 -0.07
C MET A 152 0.94 -3.75 -0.33
N ASN A 153 -0.11 -4.10 0.41
CA ASN A 153 -1.40 -3.44 0.27
C ASN A 153 -1.34 -1.96 0.64
N SER A 154 -0.53 -1.59 1.64
CA SER A 154 -0.26 -0.18 1.96
C SER A 154 0.38 0.55 0.79
N VAL A 155 1.43 -0.03 0.19
CA VAL A 155 2.12 0.58 -0.96
C VAL A 155 1.19 0.69 -2.18
N VAL A 156 0.32 -0.30 -2.41
CA VAL A 156 -0.69 -0.24 -3.48
C VAL A 156 -1.66 0.91 -3.24
N ALA A 157 -2.18 1.05 -2.02
CA ALA A 157 -3.08 2.14 -1.66
C ALA A 157 -2.42 3.52 -1.82
N GLU A 158 -1.18 3.68 -1.35
CA GLU A 158 -0.41 4.92 -1.53
C GLU A 158 -0.24 5.28 -3.01
N ASN A 159 0.05 4.31 -3.85
CA ASN A 159 0.20 4.54 -5.29
C ASN A 159 -1.13 4.94 -5.94
N GLU A 160 -2.26 4.35 -5.54
CA GLU A 160 -3.58 4.74 -6.02
C GLU A 160 -3.95 6.17 -5.57
N GLU A 161 -3.66 6.55 -4.33
CA GLU A 161 -3.87 7.92 -3.85
C GLU A 161 -3.06 8.94 -4.67
N LEU A 162 -1.78 8.66 -4.94
CA LEU A 162 -0.95 9.50 -5.81
C LEU A 162 -1.50 9.58 -7.24
N ILE A 163 -2.02 8.48 -7.79
CA ILE A 163 -2.69 8.47 -9.10
C ILE A 163 -3.91 9.41 -9.07
N ASN A 164 -4.72 9.35 -8.02
CA ASN A 164 -5.91 10.20 -7.88
C ASN A 164 -5.55 11.69 -7.76
N ILE A 165 -4.42 12.02 -7.12
CA ILE A 165 -3.89 13.39 -7.08
C ILE A 165 -3.58 13.89 -8.49
N PHE A 166 -2.89 13.08 -9.30
CA PHE A 166 -2.60 13.46 -10.68
C PHE A 166 -3.86 13.58 -11.54
N ASP A 167 -4.85 12.72 -11.32
CA ASP A 167 -6.13 12.75 -12.03
C ASP A 167 -7.03 13.91 -11.60
N SER A 168 -6.86 14.41 -10.38
CA SER A 168 -7.59 15.59 -9.90
C SER A 168 -6.94 16.90 -10.36
N ALA A 169 -5.69 16.86 -10.82
CA ALA A 169 -4.96 18.04 -11.29
C ALA A 169 -5.29 18.42 -12.75
N PHE A 170 -5.83 17.50 -13.56
CA PHE A 170 -6.05 17.65 -15.01
C PHE A 170 -7.35 17.02 -15.49
#